data_AF-A0A357V4E9-F1
#
_entry.id   AF-A0A357V4E9-F1
#
_cell.length_a   1.000
_cell.length_b   1.000
_cell.length_c   1.000
_cell.angle_alpha   90.00
_cell.angle_beta   90.00
_cell.angle_gamma   90.00
#
_symmetry.space_group_name_H-M   'P 1'
#
loop_
_entity.id
_entity.type
_entity.pdbx_description
1 polymer ?
#
loop_
_entity_poly.entity_id
_entity_poly.type
_entity_poly.pdbx_seq_one_letter_code
_entity_poly.pdbx_strand_id
1 'polypeptide(L)'
;VEKTALAEAEVEYHDHESDTIWVKFPVVSGADDLADASVVIWTTTPWTIPGNRAICFSKRISYGLYEVTAAADDNWAKPGDKLVLADALAADVMKSARVEAFERRGDVAGD
;
A
#
# COMPACT_ATOMS: atom_id res chain seq x y z
N VAL A 1 34.00 2.60 -2.71
CA VAL A 1 33.01 2.39 -1.63
C VAL A 1 33.55 1.29 -0.73
N GLU A 2 33.77 1.63 0.53
CA GLU A 2 34.17 0.68 1.57
C GLU A 2 33.10 -0.41 1.67
N LYS A 3 33.50 -1.68 1.69
CA LYS A 3 32.59 -2.85 1.70
C LYS A 3 32.48 -3.45 3.10
N THR A 4 32.39 -2.59 4.10
CA THR A 4 32.21 -2.95 5.50
C THR A 4 30.89 -2.38 5.99
N ALA A 5 30.30 -3.00 7.01
CA ALA A 5 29.19 -2.38 7.71
C ALA A 5 29.69 -1.11 8.40
N LEU A 6 28.90 -0.05 8.35
CA LEU A 6 29.15 1.21 9.05
C LEU A 6 28.46 1.18 10.41
N ALA A 7 29.10 1.74 11.42
CA ALA A 7 28.45 2.00 12.70
C ALA A 7 27.47 3.19 12.58
N GLU A 8 26.44 3.27 13.42
CA GLU A 8 25.47 4.38 13.41
C GLU A 8 26.16 5.75 13.56
N ALA A 9 27.24 5.82 14.35
CA ALA A 9 28.04 7.04 14.53
C ALA A 9 28.79 7.49 13.27
N GLU A 10 28.90 6.65 12.25
CA GLU A 10 29.55 6.93 10.96
C GLU A 10 28.52 7.29 9.87
N VAL A 11 27.22 7.26 10.18
CA VAL A 11 26.15 7.58 9.23
C VAL A 11 25.83 9.07 9.28
N GLU A 12 25.97 9.74 8.14
CA GLU A 12 25.56 11.13 7.96
C GLU A 12 24.30 11.20 7.08
N TYR A 13 23.39 12.13 7.41
CA TYR A 13 22.15 12.34 6.65
C TYR A 13 22.34 13.41 5.58
N HIS A 14 21.83 13.13 4.39
CA HIS A 14 21.81 14.06 3.27
C HIS A 14 20.46 13.96 2.55
N ASP A 15 20.08 15.05 1.87
CA ASP A 15 18.90 15.04 1.02
C ASP A 15 19.10 14.10 -0.17
N HIS A 16 18.09 13.28 -0.45
CA HIS A 16 18.09 12.33 -1.55
C HIS A 16 16.70 12.26 -2.17
N GLU A 17 16.65 12.37 -3.49
CA GLU A 17 15.42 12.16 -4.25
C GLU A 17 15.20 10.67 -4.46
N SER A 18 14.10 10.14 -3.93
CA SER A 18 13.80 8.71 -3.97
C SER A 18 12.59 8.43 -4.86
N ASP A 19 12.70 7.42 -5.70
CA ASP A 19 11.55 6.87 -6.42
C ASP A 19 10.56 6.25 -5.44
N THR A 20 9.27 6.50 -5.66
CA THR A 20 8.21 5.89 -4.84
C THR A 20 7.23 5.13 -5.71
N ILE A 21 6.77 4.00 -5.19
CA ILE A 21 5.80 3.15 -5.89
C ILE A 21 4.68 2.71 -4.95
N TRP A 22 3.53 2.47 -5.56
CA TRP A 22 2.39 1.79 -4.96
C TRP A 22 2.29 0.39 -5.56
N VAL A 23 2.04 -0.61 -4.73
CA VAL A 23 1.94 -2.01 -5.18
C VAL A 23 0.68 -2.66 -4.59
N LYS A 24 -0.08 -3.35 -5.44
CA LYS A 24 -1.22 -4.18 -5.03
C LYS A 24 -0.75 -5.62 -4.79
N PHE A 25 -1.05 -6.15 -3.62
CA PHE A 25 -0.88 -7.57 -3.30
C PHE A 25 -2.25 -8.23 -3.22
N PRO A 26 -2.62 -9.09 -4.20
CA PRO A 26 -3.92 -9.74 -4.18
C PRO A 26 -4.04 -10.70 -3.00
N VAL A 27 -5.19 -10.69 -2.35
CA VAL A 27 -5.54 -11.66 -1.30
C VAL A 27 -5.89 -12.98 -1.99
N VAL A 28 -5.02 -13.98 -1.84
CA VAL A 28 -5.19 -15.30 -2.48
C VAL A 28 -6.02 -16.27 -1.62
N SER A 29 -6.05 -16.04 -0.31
CA SER A 29 -6.83 -16.81 0.66
C SER A 29 -7.09 -15.94 1.90
N GLY A 30 -8.27 -16.09 2.50
CA GLY A 30 -8.69 -15.26 3.62
C GLY A 30 -10.20 -15.33 3.85
N ALA A 31 -10.73 -14.32 4.54
CA ALA A 31 -12.17 -14.16 4.73
C ALA A 31 -12.87 -13.86 3.38
N ASP A 32 -14.11 -14.34 3.24
CA ASP A 32 -14.87 -14.26 1.98
C ASP A 32 -15.12 -12.82 1.51
N ASP A 33 -15.20 -11.87 2.44
CA ASP A 33 -15.37 -10.44 2.16
C ASP A 33 -14.11 -9.80 1.54
N LEU A 34 -12.93 -10.40 1.77
CA LEU A 34 -11.66 -10.03 1.15
C LEU A 34 -11.40 -10.76 -0.18
N ALA A 35 -12.35 -11.56 -0.66
CA ALA A 35 -12.25 -12.17 -1.98
C ALA A 35 -12.10 -11.08 -3.07
N ASP A 36 -11.12 -11.29 -3.94
CA ASP A 36 -10.70 -10.38 -5.01
C ASP A 36 -10.17 -9.00 -4.52
N ALA A 37 -9.94 -8.85 -3.21
CA ALA A 37 -9.32 -7.66 -2.66
C ALA A 37 -7.80 -7.68 -2.84
N SER A 38 -7.21 -6.49 -2.85
CA SER A 38 -5.76 -6.30 -2.81
C SER A 38 -5.36 -5.43 -1.63
N VAL A 39 -4.31 -5.83 -0.92
CA VAL A 39 -3.65 -4.97 0.05
C VAL A 39 -2.72 -4.02 -0.70
N VAL A 40 -2.84 -2.72 -0.46
CA VAL A 40 -1.97 -1.71 -1.08
C VAL A 40 -0.82 -1.37 -0.15
N ILE A 41 0.40 -1.42 -0.67
CA ILE A 41 1.59 -0.91 0.02
C ILE A 41 2.21 0.26 -0.74
N TRP A 42 2.98 1.07 -0.01
CA TRP A 42 3.81 2.14 -0.54
C TRP A 42 5.26 1.93 -0.09
N THR A 43 6.21 2.22 -0.98
CA THR A 43 7.63 2.19 -0.63
C THR A 43 8.43 3.21 -1.44
N THR A 44 9.46 3.77 -0.80
CA THR A 44 10.51 4.61 -1.40
C THR A 44 11.73 3.80 -1.87
N THR A 45 11.71 2.47 -1.68
CA THR A 45 12.80 1.57 -2.08
C THR A 45 12.28 0.48 -3.02
N PRO A 46 11.98 0.77 -4.29
CA PRO A 46 11.40 -0.20 -5.23
C PRO A 46 12.20 -1.50 -5.37
N TRP A 47 13.53 -1.41 -5.25
CA TRP A 47 14.43 -2.55 -5.33
C TRP A 47 14.22 -3.60 -4.22
N THR A 48 13.49 -3.29 -3.14
CA THR A 48 13.15 -4.25 -2.08
C THR A 48 11.92 -5.09 -2.41
N ILE A 49 11.11 -4.73 -3.42
CA ILE A 49 9.87 -5.45 -3.77
C ILE A 49 10.11 -6.92 -4.15
N PRO A 50 11.12 -7.29 -4.95
CA PRO A 50 11.39 -8.69 -5.26
C PRO A 50 11.71 -9.55 -4.03
N GLY A 51 12.17 -8.93 -2.94
CA GLY A 51 12.48 -9.60 -1.67
C GLY A 51 11.34 -9.59 -0.65
N ASN A 52 10.14 -9.09 -0.99
CA ASN A 52 9.02 -9.04 -0.06
C ASN A 52 8.62 -10.46 0.40
N ARG A 53 8.38 -10.61 1.71
CA ARG A 53 7.98 -11.89 2.33
C ARG A 53 6.63 -11.82 3.05
N ALA A 54 6.25 -10.63 3.50
CA ALA A 54 5.05 -10.41 4.29
C ALA A 54 4.65 -8.93 4.22
N ILE A 55 3.40 -8.66 4.63
CA ILE A 55 2.89 -7.32 4.89
C ILE A 55 2.58 -7.23 6.39
N CYS A 56 3.06 -6.18 7.05
CA CYS A 56 2.85 -5.98 8.47
C CYS A 56 1.54 -5.22 8.72
N PHE A 57 0.76 -5.70 9.69
CA PHE A 57 -0.46 -5.06 10.16
C PHE A 57 -0.37 -4.75 11.66
N SER A 58 -1.03 -3.68 12.09
CA SER A 58 -1.05 -3.26 13.49
C SER A 58 -2.48 -3.21 14.01
N LYS A 59 -2.75 -3.89 15.14
CA LYS A 59 -4.06 -3.83 15.84
C LYS A 59 -4.43 -2.44 16.37
N ARG A 60 -3.50 -1.49 16.31
CA ARG A 60 -3.71 -0.09 16.72
C ARG A 60 -4.18 0.81 15.58
N ILE A 61 -4.20 0.29 14.35
CA ILE A 61 -4.57 1.03 13.15
C ILE A 61 -5.90 0.46 12.65
N SER A 62 -6.84 1.33 12.32
CA SER A 62 -8.09 0.96 11.65
C SER A 62 -7.83 0.78 10.16
N TYR A 63 -8.26 -0.36 9.64
CA TYR A 63 -8.20 -0.68 8.21
C TYR A 63 -9.61 -0.87 7.68
N GLY A 64 -9.82 -0.48 6.43
CA GLY A 64 -11.09 -0.62 5.74
C GLY A 64 -10.91 -1.27 4.37
N LEU A 65 -11.98 -1.88 3.91
CA LEU A 65 -12.13 -2.35 2.55
C LEU A 65 -12.79 -1.23 1.73
N TYR A 66 -12.15 -0.84 0.63
CA TYR A 66 -12.62 0.24 -0.24
C TYR A 66 -12.82 -0.28 -1.64
N GLU A 67 -13.95 0.03 -2.26
CA GLU A 67 -14.20 -0.27 -3.66
C GLU A 67 -14.08 0.99 -4.50
N VAL A 68 -13.27 0.92 -5.55
CA VAL A 68 -13.18 2.00 -6.55
C VAL A 68 -14.44 1.96 -7.40
N THR A 69 -15.18 3.06 -7.45
CA THR A 69 -16.43 3.16 -8.22
C THR A 69 -16.26 3.96 -9.51
N ALA A 70 -15.29 4.87 -9.56
CA ALA A 70 -14.91 5.59 -10.77
C ALA A 70 -13.41 5.92 -10.79
N ALA A 71 -12.77 5.70 -11.93
CA ALA A 71 -11.40 6.06 -12.23
C ALA A 71 -11.21 6.16 -13.75
N ALA A 72 -10.26 6.98 -14.20
CA ALA A 72 -9.93 7.11 -15.61
C ALA A 72 -9.50 5.78 -16.25
N ASP A 73 -9.76 5.62 -17.56
CA ASP A 73 -9.49 4.38 -18.31
C ASP A 73 -8.01 3.98 -18.30
N ASP A 74 -7.09 4.93 -18.18
CA ASP A 74 -5.64 4.72 -18.12
C ASP A 74 -5.09 4.61 -16.68
N ASN A 75 -5.96 4.60 -15.68
CA ASN A 75 -5.56 4.54 -14.27
C ASN A 75 -5.09 3.12 -13.86
N TRP A 76 -4.17 3.05 -12.89
CA TRP A 76 -3.71 1.79 -12.29
C TRP A 76 -4.76 1.17 -11.35
N ALA A 77 -5.67 1.97 -10.80
CA ALA A 77 -6.87 1.52 -10.09
C ALA A 77 -8.06 1.54 -11.05
N LYS A 78 -8.83 0.46 -11.11
CA LYS A 78 -9.99 0.30 -11.99
C LYS A 78 -11.29 0.28 -11.19
N PRO A 79 -12.41 0.75 -11.78
CA PRO A 79 -13.72 0.52 -11.19
C PRO A 79 -13.94 -0.97 -10.89
N GLY A 80 -14.42 -1.28 -9.69
CA GLY A 80 -14.57 -2.64 -9.16
C GLY A 80 -13.36 -3.15 -8.37
N ASP A 81 -12.21 -2.48 -8.41
CA ASP A 81 -11.07 -2.85 -7.56
C ASP A 81 -11.43 -2.70 -6.08
N LYS A 82 -11.21 -3.76 -5.31
CA LYS A 82 -11.32 -3.75 -3.86
C LYS A 82 -9.94 -3.60 -3.23
N LEU A 83 -9.72 -2.54 -2.48
CA LEU A 83 -8.45 -2.17 -1.89
C LEU A 83 -8.55 -2.16 -0.37
N VAL A 84 -7.64 -2.87 0.31
CA VAL A 84 -7.47 -2.79 1.76
C VAL A 84 -6.49 -1.66 2.07
N LEU A 85 -6.95 -0.68 2.84
CA LEU A 85 -6.19 0.53 3.18
C LEU A 85 -6.33 0.86 4.66
N ALA A 86 -5.32 1.52 5.22
CA ALA A 86 -5.48 2.19 6.52
C ALA A 86 -6.46 3.35 6.37
N ASP A 87 -7.47 3.43 7.23
CA ASP A 87 -8.56 4.41 7.09
C ASP A 87 -8.03 5.86 7.06
N ALA A 88 -7.04 6.15 7.90
CA ALA A 88 -6.41 7.48 7.97
C ALA A 88 -5.70 7.90 6.68
N LEU A 89 -5.33 6.96 5.81
CA LEU A 89 -4.59 7.22 4.57
C LEU A 89 -5.44 7.00 3.31
N ALA A 90 -6.62 6.39 3.43
CA ALA A 90 -7.41 5.97 2.27
C ALA A 90 -7.69 7.12 1.29
N ALA A 91 -8.07 8.29 1.79
CA ALA A 91 -8.32 9.47 0.95
C ALA A 91 -7.07 9.93 0.19
N ASP A 92 -5.91 9.97 0.85
CA ASP A 92 -4.64 10.40 0.24
C ASP A 92 -4.13 9.38 -0.78
N VAL A 93 -4.33 8.09 -0.52
CA VAL A 93 -4.02 7.01 -1.47
C VAL A 93 -4.87 7.15 -2.72
N MET A 94 -6.19 7.29 -2.57
CA MET A 94 -7.11 7.43 -3.72
C MET A 94 -6.83 8.71 -4.52
N LYS A 95 -6.51 9.82 -3.84
CA LYS A 95 -6.08 11.06 -4.48
C LYS A 95 -4.79 10.88 -5.27
N SER A 96 -3.77 10.28 -4.65
CA SER A 96 -2.48 9.96 -5.31
C SER A 96 -2.69 9.04 -6.51
N ALA A 97 -3.66 8.14 -6.39
CA ALA A 97 -4.05 7.23 -7.46
C ALA A 97 -4.81 7.92 -8.60
N ARG A 98 -5.30 9.15 -8.42
CA ARG A 98 -6.25 9.81 -9.33
C ARG A 98 -7.58 9.04 -9.49
N VAL A 99 -8.01 8.37 -8.42
CA VAL A 99 -9.35 7.76 -8.33
C VAL A 99 -10.38 8.87 -8.17
N GLU A 100 -11.45 8.81 -8.96
CA GLU A 100 -12.48 9.85 -9.02
C GLU A 100 -13.56 9.64 -7.96
N ALA A 101 -13.95 8.38 -7.72
CA ALA A 101 -14.90 8.01 -6.69
C ALA A 101 -14.60 6.61 -6.13
N PHE A 102 -14.89 6.44 -4.84
CA PHE A 102 -14.74 5.18 -4.12
C PHE A 102 -15.75 5.09 -2.98
N GLU A 103 -16.05 3.87 -2.55
CA GLU A 103 -16.97 3.57 -1.44
C GLU A 103 -16.27 2.69 -0.40
N ARG A 104 -16.45 3.00 0.88
CA ARG A 104 -15.99 2.12 1.96
C ARG A 104 -17.01 1.00 2.15
N ARG A 105 -16.56 -0.25 2.05
CA ARG A 105 -17.39 -1.47 2.15
C ARG A 105 -17.49 -2.01 3.56
N GLY A 106 -16.45 -1.84 4.39
CA GLY A 106 -16.46 -2.35 5.75
C GLY A 106 -15.11 -2.22 6.44
N ASP A 107 -15.06 -2.67 7.70
CA ASP A 107 -13.84 -2.78 8.48
C ASP A 107 -13.07 -4.05 8.08
N VAL A 108 -11.73 -3.97 8.11
CA VAL A 108 -10.86 -5.14 7.91
C VAL A 108 -10.09 -5.37 9.21
N ALA A 109 -10.35 -6.52 9.84
CA ALA A 109 -9.68 -6.92 11.05
C ALA A 109 -8.31 -7.57 10.73
N GLY A 110 -7.31 -7.31 11.57
CA GLY A 110 -5.93 -7.78 11.38
C GLY A 110 -5.55 -8.98 12.25
N ASP A 111 -6.54 -9.77 12.67
CA ASP A 111 -6.42 -10.91 13.59
C ASP A 111 -6.73 -12.27 12.97
#